data_AF-A0A2N7PLI1-F1
#
_entry.id   AF-A0A2N7PLI1-F1
#
_cell.length_a   1.000
_cell.length_b   1.000
_cell.length_c   1.000
_cell.angle_alpha   90.00
_cell.angle_beta   90.00
_cell.angle_gamma   90.00
#
_symmetry.space_group_name_H-M   'P 1'
#
loop_
_entity.id
_entity.type
_entity.pdbx_description
1 polymer ?
#
loop_
_entity_poly.entity_id
_entity_poly.type
_entity_poly.pdbx_seq_one_letter_code
_entity_poly.pdbx_strand_id
1 'polypeptide(L)'
;MRSCPNFCSILALFILGLTMFFGLSSGKGFNSFSEELNVRRGYLLDREGEPLIINKENFKAYLLLKGKSLIGTDWPKEIKPYIKNPLDLPEKGLYLLSENLTLDEVKNLKKVENVIIKGELERQPLFEGLRPLIGEVAEGEGISGLEKIFDPYLKRGESILTSLDIKILKRVYYMNKNYEKFSIRGLAVFKLSTGELLAYYSQGGRNWLEKRIALSTRDFQSKVDKVTWELGSLAIKEDRATMEITPLHIIKALMTEACGKPLDPTILPKKGEACIPSEKEMDALYLLKDLEEWFYFTRKGDILYAFYGNFSLNEKEYTPETLKNNLKYLVRNL
;
A
#
# COMPACT_ATOMS: atom_id res chain seq x y z
N MET A 1 3.50 -36.03 -69.27
CA MET A 1 3.06 -34.64 -69.13
C MET A 1 2.99 -34.31 -67.64
N ARG A 2 4.03 -33.68 -67.09
CA ARG A 2 4.09 -33.32 -65.68
C ARG A 2 3.35 -32.00 -65.50
N SER A 3 2.15 -32.06 -64.93
CA SER A 3 1.47 -30.89 -64.39
C SER A 3 2.37 -30.32 -63.30
N CYS A 4 2.77 -29.06 -63.42
CA CYS A 4 3.20 -28.25 -62.28
C CYS A 4 1.95 -27.68 -61.61
N PRO A 5 1.35 -28.31 -60.58
CA PRO A 5 0.78 -27.51 -59.53
C PRO A 5 1.94 -27.04 -58.65
N ASN A 6 1.73 -25.96 -57.90
CA ASN A 6 2.46 -25.60 -56.68
C ASN A 6 3.23 -24.29 -56.68
N PHE A 7 3.52 -23.60 -57.78
CA PHE A 7 4.16 -22.28 -57.60
C PHE A 7 3.16 -21.21 -57.14
N CYS A 8 2.00 -21.10 -57.78
CA CYS A 8 0.99 -20.11 -57.39
C CYS A 8 0.34 -20.40 -56.03
N SER A 9 0.11 -21.68 -55.70
CA SER A 9 -0.48 -22.07 -54.41
C SER A 9 0.52 -21.93 -53.26
N ILE A 10 1.81 -22.20 -53.47
CA ILE A 10 2.84 -21.92 -52.46
C ILE A 10 3.02 -20.41 -52.30
N LEU A 11 3.02 -19.62 -53.38
CA LEU A 11 3.13 -18.16 -53.30
C LEU A 11 1.93 -17.54 -52.56
N ALA A 12 0.72 -18.02 -52.81
CA ALA A 12 -0.49 -17.56 -52.11
C ALA A 12 -0.46 -17.89 -50.61
N LEU A 13 -0.02 -19.11 -50.24
CA LEU A 13 0.17 -19.49 -48.84
C LEU A 13 1.30 -18.69 -48.16
N PHE A 14 2.35 -18.35 -48.91
CA PHE A 14 3.45 -17.53 -48.40
C PHE A 14 3.02 -16.08 -48.15
N ILE A 15 2.20 -15.50 -49.05
CA ILE A 15 1.62 -14.17 -48.88
C ILE A 15 0.59 -14.15 -47.73
N LEU A 16 -0.23 -15.19 -47.58
CA LEU A 16 -1.13 -15.35 -46.43
C LEU A 16 -0.37 -15.51 -45.11
N GLY A 17 0.73 -16.27 -45.11
CA GLY A 17 1.63 -16.40 -43.96
C GLY A 17 2.30 -15.08 -43.60
N LEU A 18 2.78 -14.33 -44.60
CA LEU A 18 3.38 -13.00 -44.41
C LEU A 18 2.35 -11.98 -43.91
N THR A 19 1.13 -11.97 -44.43
CA THR A 19 0.08 -11.05 -43.96
C THR A 19 -0.42 -11.38 -42.57
N MET A 20 -0.44 -12.66 -42.14
CA MET A 20 -0.66 -13.01 -40.74
C MET A 20 0.53 -12.61 -39.84
N PHE A 21 1.78 -12.82 -40.28
CA PHE A 21 2.96 -12.45 -39.50
C PHE A 21 3.12 -10.92 -39.36
N PHE A 22 2.89 -10.16 -40.44
CA PHE A 22 2.93 -8.70 -40.43
C PHE A 22 1.66 -8.06 -39.85
N GLY A 23 0.50 -8.73 -39.91
CA GLY A 23 -0.72 -8.32 -39.21
C GLY A 23 -0.68 -8.52 -37.69
N LEU A 24 0.26 -9.34 -37.19
CA LEU A 24 0.59 -9.50 -35.77
C LEU A 24 1.82 -8.71 -35.33
N SER A 25 2.63 -8.20 -36.27
CA SER A 25 3.83 -7.39 -35.98
C SER A 25 3.72 -5.92 -36.38
N SER A 26 2.55 -5.46 -36.86
CA SER A 26 2.24 -4.03 -36.89
C SER A 26 2.22 -3.54 -35.45
N GLY A 27 3.31 -2.84 -35.10
CA GLY A 27 3.65 -2.47 -33.74
C GLY A 27 2.48 -1.86 -32.99
N LYS A 28 2.47 -2.15 -31.69
CA LYS A 28 1.89 -1.28 -30.67
C LYS A 28 2.57 0.09 -30.78
N GLY A 29 2.27 0.84 -31.82
CA GLY A 29 2.54 2.26 -31.90
C GLY A 29 1.66 2.91 -30.86
N PHE A 30 2.24 3.18 -29.69
CA PHE A 30 2.16 4.45 -28.94
C PHE A 30 0.87 5.28 -28.99
N ASN A 31 -0.28 4.64 -29.19
CA ASN A 31 -1.61 5.28 -29.25
C ASN A 31 -2.50 4.89 -28.04
N SER A 32 -2.02 4.04 -27.12
CA SER A 32 -2.75 3.75 -25.86
C SER A 32 -2.75 4.93 -24.88
N PHE A 33 -1.79 5.86 -25.01
CA PHE A 33 -1.65 6.99 -24.09
C PHE A 33 -2.86 7.95 -24.07
N SER A 34 -3.71 7.94 -25.10
CA SER A 34 -4.88 8.84 -25.16
C SER A 34 -6.13 8.29 -24.47
N GLU A 35 -6.30 6.96 -24.38
CA GLU A 35 -7.38 6.34 -23.61
C GLU A 35 -6.98 6.04 -22.16
N GLU A 36 -5.69 5.77 -21.89
CA GLU A 36 -5.17 5.52 -20.53
C GLU A 36 -5.17 6.77 -19.63
N LEU A 37 -5.31 7.97 -20.18
CA LEU A 37 -5.40 9.22 -19.41
C LEU A 37 -6.74 9.41 -18.68
N ASN A 38 -7.72 8.51 -18.83
CA ASN A 38 -9.09 8.75 -18.36
C ASN A 38 -9.64 7.79 -17.29
N VAL A 39 -8.89 6.77 -16.84
CA VAL A 39 -9.36 5.97 -15.69
C VAL A 39 -8.71 6.48 -14.41
N ARG A 40 -9.40 7.38 -13.72
CA ARG A 40 -9.02 7.81 -12.37
C ARG A 40 -8.96 6.59 -11.46
N ARG A 41 -7.84 6.37 -10.78
CA ARG A 41 -7.69 5.28 -9.81
C ARG A 41 -8.73 5.44 -8.68
N GLY A 42 -9.40 4.35 -8.33
CA GLY A 42 -10.42 4.32 -7.27
C GLY A 42 -9.88 4.75 -5.91
N TYR A 43 -10.77 5.13 -5.00
CA TYR A 43 -10.41 5.54 -3.65
C TYR A 43 -10.37 4.33 -2.70
N LEU A 44 -9.48 4.39 -1.70
CA LEU A 44 -9.66 3.61 -0.49
C LEU A 44 -10.51 4.45 0.46
N LEU A 45 -11.64 3.88 0.88
CA LEU A 45 -12.64 4.55 1.70
C LEU A 45 -12.69 3.89 3.09
N ASP A 46 -13.06 4.67 4.09
CA ASP A 46 -13.39 4.19 5.43
C ASP A 46 -14.76 3.49 5.42
N ARG A 47 -15.21 2.97 6.56
CA ARG A 47 -16.48 2.24 6.68
C ARG A 47 -17.73 3.07 6.43
N GLU A 48 -17.64 4.40 6.50
CA GLU A 48 -18.73 5.35 6.24
C GLU A 48 -18.67 5.91 4.80
N GLY A 49 -17.64 5.57 4.02
CA GLY A 49 -17.45 6.01 2.64
C GLY A 49 -16.56 7.25 2.50
N GLU A 50 -15.90 7.69 3.57
CA GLU A 50 -14.97 8.83 3.55
C GLU A 50 -13.61 8.43 2.98
N PRO A 51 -12.97 9.26 2.15
CA PRO A 51 -11.67 8.93 1.56
C PRO A 51 -10.59 8.82 2.64
N LEU A 52 -9.76 7.78 2.56
CA LEU A 52 -8.56 7.61 3.39
C LEU A 52 -7.30 8.13 2.71
N ILE A 53 -7.37 8.40 1.40
CA ILE A 53 -6.26 8.78 0.54
C ILE A 53 -6.71 9.87 -0.43
N ILE A 54 -5.85 10.85 -0.66
CA ILE A 54 -6.01 11.87 -1.68
C ILE A 54 -5.27 11.43 -2.94
N ASN A 55 -5.98 11.45 -4.07
CA ASN A 55 -5.41 11.29 -5.40
C ASN A 55 -4.86 12.65 -5.86
N LYS A 56 -3.55 12.76 -6.00
CA LYS A 56 -2.91 13.95 -6.55
C LYS A 56 -2.33 13.61 -7.91
N GLU A 57 -2.98 14.11 -8.96
CA GLU A 57 -2.47 14.01 -10.32
C GLU A 57 -1.27 14.98 -10.45
N ASN A 58 -0.12 14.42 -10.77
CA ASN A 58 1.07 15.16 -11.14
C ASN A 58 1.42 14.87 -12.60
N PHE A 59 2.05 15.83 -13.29
CA PHE A 59 2.44 15.65 -14.68
C PHE A 59 3.89 16.11 -14.85
N LYS A 60 4.70 15.25 -15.48
CA LYS A 60 6.07 15.52 -15.87
C LYS A 60 6.14 15.76 -17.37
N ALA A 61 7.01 16.68 -17.80
CA ALA A 61 7.29 16.90 -19.22
C ALA A 61 8.73 16.54 -19.54
N TYR A 62 8.91 15.82 -20.64
CA TYR A 62 10.21 15.49 -21.21
C TYR A 62 10.29 15.99 -22.65
N LEU A 63 11.43 16.53 -23.04
CA LEU A 63 11.74 16.88 -24.42
C LEU A 63 12.60 15.76 -25.04
N LEU A 64 12.15 15.24 -26.18
CA LEU A 64 12.90 14.25 -26.95
C LEU A 64 13.87 14.94 -27.93
N LEU A 65 15.16 14.81 -27.65
CA LEU A 65 16.25 15.39 -28.45
C LEU A 65 16.77 14.33 -29.44
N LYS A 66 16.61 14.61 -30.75
CA LYS A 66 16.88 13.65 -31.84
C LYS A 66 18.22 13.87 -32.57
N GLY A 67 19.20 14.58 -31.98
CA GLY A 67 20.56 14.63 -32.54
C GLY A 67 20.82 15.63 -33.65
N LYS A 68 20.04 16.72 -33.72
CA LYS A 68 20.41 17.89 -34.53
C LYS A 68 21.15 18.88 -33.63
N SER A 69 22.14 19.58 -34.19
CA SER A 69 22.86 20.66 -33.51
C SER A 69 21.87 21.60 -32.82
N LEU A 70 22.00 21.74 -31.50
CA LEU A 70 21.11 22.55 -30.65
C LEU A 70 21.38 24.05 -30.79
N ILE A 71 22.52 24.41 -31.39
CA ILE A 71 22.99 25.79 -31.57
C ILE A 71 22.15 26.45 -32.66
N GLY A 72 21.33 27.44 -32.28
CA GLY A 72 20.47 28.21 -33.19
C GLY A 72 19.06 27.63 -33.40
N THR A 73 18.66 26.63 -32.61
CA THR A 73 17.29 26.07 -32.68
C THR A 73 16.29 27.08 -32.13
N ASP A 74 15.35 27.55 -32.96
CA ASP A 74 14.22 28.34 -32.46
C ASP A 74 13.23 27.41 -31.77
N TRP A 75 13.39 27.28 -30.46
CA TRP A 75 12.49 26.49 -29.64
C TRP A 75 11.06 27.05 -29.71
N PRO A 76 10.02 26.19 -29.74
CA PRO A 76 8.64 26.64 -29.56
C PRO A 76 8.49 27.52 -28.32
N LYS A 77 7.64 28.56 -28.39
CA LYS A 77 7.44 29.53 -27.30
C LYS A 77 7.02 28.86 -26.00
N GLU A 78 6.33 27.73 -26.11
CA GLU A 78 5.84 26.89 -25.02
C GLU A 78 6.98 26.18 -24.27
N ILE A 79 8.11 25.89 -24.92
CA ILE A 79 9.26 25.19 -24.30
C ILE A 79 10.26 26.18 -23.71
N LYS A 80 10.41 27.38 -24.30
CA LYS A 80 11.41 28.38 -23.88
C LYS A 80 11.46 28.63 -22.35
N PRO A 81 10.34 28.70 -21.59
CA PRO A 81 10.37 28.90 -20.14
C PRO A 81 11.10 27.80 -19.36
N TYR A 82 11.17 26.59 -19.90
CA TYR A 82 11.72 25.40 -19.23
C TYR A 82 13.21 25.16 -19.58
N ILE A 83 13.72 25.77 -20.65
CA ILE A 83 15.13 25.67 -21.05
C ILE A 83 15.90 26.88 -20.51
N LYS A 84 16.54 26.71 -19.36
CA LYS A 84 17.32 27.80 -18.72
C LYS A 84 18.63 28.13 -19.47
N ASN A 85 19.29 27.11 -20.02
CA ASN A 85 20.50 27.28 -20.82
C ASN A 85 20.53 26.24 -21.97
N PRO A 86 20.25 26.65 -23.23
CA PRO A 86 20.24 25.73 -24.36
C PRO A 86 21.58 25.03 -24.62
N LEU A 87 22.69 25.57 -24.11
CA LEU A 87 24.03 24.99 -24.27
C LEU A 87 24.27 23.77 -23.37
N ASP A 88 23.48 23.63 -22.30
CA ASP A 88 23.60 22.51 -21.34
C ASP A 88 22.70 21.32 -21.73
N LEU A 89 22.02 21.41 -22.87
CA LEU A 89 21.15 20.34 -23.37
C LEU A 89 21.99 19.24 -24.04
N PRO A 90 21.71 17.95 -23.75
CA PRO A 90 22.40 16.85 -24.42
C PRO A 90 21.99 16.77 -25.90
N GLU A 91 22.92 16.43 -26.80
CA GLU A 91 22.63 16.35 -28.24
C GLU A 91 21.52 15.35 -28.59
N LYS A 92 21.42 14.26 -27.81
CA LYS A 92 20.41 13.19 -27.96
C LYS A 92 19.91 12.73 -26.60
N GLY A 93 18.64 12.37 -26.51
CA GLY A 93 18.05 11.74 -25.32
C GLY A 93 16.77 12.42 -24.85
N LEU A 94 16.37 12.11 -23.61
CA LEU A 94 15.25 12.74 -22.93
C LEU A 94 15.78 13.81 -21.98
N TYR A 95 15.30 15.04 -22.13
CA TYR A 95 15.57 16.13 -21.20
C TYR A 95 14.31 16.45 -20.38
N LEU A 96 14.42 16.46 -19.07
CA LEU A 96 13.32 16.79 -18.17
C LEU A 96 13.05 18.30 -18.22
N LEU A 97 11.88 18.69 -18.72
CA LEU A 97 11.44 20.08 -18.77
C LEU A 97 10.86 20.53 -17.42
N SER A 98 10.04 19.70 -16.80
CA SER A 98 9.46 19.96 -15.47
C SER A 98 9.04 18.67 -14.78
N GLU A 99 9.20 18.63 -13.45
CA GLU A 99 8.71 17.56 -12.58
C GLU A 99 7.25 17.74 -12.13
N ASN A 100 6.74 18.97 -12.20
CA ASN A 100 5.39 19.31 -11.77
C ASN A 100 4.79 20.31 -12.76
N LEU A 101 3.77 19.90 -13.51
CA LEU A 101 3.04 20.76 -14.43
C LEU A 101 1.61 20.98 -13.92
N THR A 102 1.14 22.21 -14.09
CA THR A 102 -0.28 22.54 -14.02
C THR A 102 -1.02 22.01 -15.25
N LEU A 103 -2.35 21.86 -15.14
CA LEU A 103 -3.18 21.40 -16.26
C LEU A 103 -3.07 22.31 -17.50
N ASP A 104 -2.88 23.62 -17.31
CA ASP A 104 -2.74 24.55 -18.42
C ASP A 104 -1.37 24.42 -19.11
N GLU A 105 -0.30 24.17 -18.35
CA GLU A 105 1.01 23.84 -18.90
C GLU A 105 0.97 22.51 -19.67
N VAL A 106 0.28 21.50 -19.15
CA VAL A 106 0.05 20.23 -19.87
C VAL A 106 -0.66 20.46 -21.20
N LYS A 107 -1.73 21.27 -21.21
CA LYS A 107 -2.47 21.59 -22.45
C LYS A 107 -1.59 22.32 -23.49
N ASN A 108 -0.69 23.18 -23.04
CA ASN A 108 0.20 23.92 -23.93
C ASN A 108 1.33 23.04 -24.46
N LEU A 109 2.00 22.29 -23.59
CA LEU A 109 3.12 21.42 -23.95
C LEU A 109 2.70 20.23 -24.82
N LYS A 110 1.48 19.70 -24.65
CA LYS A 110 0.91 18.64 -25.51
C LYS A 110 0.82 19.03 -26.99
N LYS A 111 0.82 20.31 -27.33
CA LYS A 111 0.77 20.81 -28.72
C LYS A 111 2.12 20.69 -29.43
N VAL A 112 3.20 20.37 -28.70
CA VAL A 112 4.56 20.36 -29.24
C VAL A 112 5.00 18.93 -29.57
N GLU A 113 5.36 18.68 -30.82
CA GLU A 113 5.58 17.34 -31.40
C GLU A 113 6.65 16.48 -30.69
N ASN A 114 7.67 17.11 -30.08
CA ASN A 114 8.76 16.39 -29.40
C ASN A 114 8.65 16.42 -27.87
N VAL A 115 7.52 16.83 -27.32
CA VAL A 115 7.29 16.81 -25.87
C VAL A 115 6.47 15.58 -25.48
N ILE A 116 6.99 14.85 -24.50
CA ILE A 116 6.34 13.70 -23.89
C ILE A 116 5.83 14.13 -22.52
N ILE A 117 4.53 14.02 -22.30
CA ILE A 117 3.92 14.23 -20.98
C ILE A 117 3.71 12.88 -20.31
N LYS A 118 4.31 12.67 -19.12
CA LYS A 118 4.06 11.52 -18.27
C LYS A 118 3.16 11.96 -17.10
N GLY A 119 1.96 11.41 -17.03
CA GLY A 119 1.12 11.54 -15.83
C GLY A 119 1.63 10.63 -14.73
N GLU A 120 1.73 11.13 -13.52
CA GLU A 120 2.04 10.38 -12.31
C GLU A 120 0.91 10.60 -11.31
N LEU A 121 0.40 9.53 -10.73
CA LEU A 121 -0.55 9.61 -9.65
C LEU A 121 0.20 9.48 -8.33
N GLU A 122 0.22 10.55 -7.56
CA GLU A 122 0.67 10.53 -6.18
C GLU A 122 -0.51 10.19 -5.26
N ARG A 123 -0.34 9.16 -4.42
CA ARG A 123 -1.33 8.70 -3.44
C ARG A 123 -0.88 9.18 -2.07
N GLN A 124 -1.60 10.15 -1.50
CA GLN A 124 -1.27 10.70 -0.18
C GLN A 124 -2.29 10.24 0.88
N PRO A 125 -1.92 9.37 1.83
CA PRO A 125 -2.78 9.01 2.95
C PRO A 125 -3.18 10.25 3.77
N LEU A 126 -4.44 10.32 4.22
CA LEU A 126 -4.89 11.40 5.12
C LEU A 126 -4.17 11.35 6.48
N PHE A 127 -3.78 10.16 6.92
CA PHE A 127 -3.00 9.95 8.13
C PHE A 127 -1.72 9.23 7.75
N GLU A 128 -0.57 9.88 7.90
CA GLU A 128 0.73 9.31 7.53
C GLU A 128 1.01 7.95 8.19
N GLY A 129 0.50 7.74 9.41
CA GLY A 129 0.62 6.46 10.12
C GLY A 129 -0.09 5.27 9.45
N LEU A 130 -0.96 5.52 8.46
CA LEU A 130 -1.60 4.47 7.66
C LEU A 130 -0.76 4.04 6.45
N ARG A 131 0.26 4.82 6.07
CA ARG A 131 1.05 4.57 4.85
C ARG A 131 1.54 3.12 4.72
N PRO A 132 2.04 2.44 5.78
CA PRO A 132 2.52 1.06 5.64
C PRO A 132 1.41 0.02 5.41
N LEU A 133 0.18 0.33 5.82
CA LEU A 133 -0.98 -0.52 5.59
C LEU A 133 -1.53 -0.28 4.18
N ILE A 134 -1.71 0.99 3.81
CA ILE A 134 -2.17 1.41 2.48
C ILE A 134 -1.21 0.92 1.39
N GLY A 135 0.09 1.10 1.61
CA GLY A 135 1.11 0.79 0.62
C GLY A 135 1.33 1.91 -0.38
N GLU A 136 2.03 1.58 -1.47
CA GLU A 136 2.53 2.55 -2.44
C GLU A 136 2.07 2.21 -3.86
N VAL A 137 2.04 3.23 -4.70
CA VAL A 137 1.82 3.13 -6.14
C VAL A 137 3.07 3.66 -6.83
N ALA A 138 3.57 2.96 -7.86
CA ALA A 138 4.45 3.59 -8.83
C ALA A 138 4.03 3.22 -10.24
N GLU A 139 4.17 4.18 -11.15
CA GLU A 139 3.82 4.00 -12.57
C GLU A 139 2.37 3.53 -12.80
N GLY A 140 1.45 3.90 -11.91
CA GLY A 140 0.03 3.50 -11.97
C GLY A 140 -0.27 2.12 -11.37
N GLU A 141 0.75 1.39 -10.93
CA GLU A 141 0.68 0.05 -10.35
C GLU A 141 0.77 0.08 -8.82
N GLY A 142 -0.13 -0.63 -8.12
CA GLY A 142 0.01 -0.87 -6.69
C GLY A 142 1.17 -1.82 -6.37
N ILE A 143 2.16 -1.33 -5.63
CA ILE A 143 3.41 -2.08 -5.34
C ILE A 143 3.36 -2.82 -4.01
N SER A 144 2.65 -2.27 -3.02
CA SER A 144 2.58 -2.82 -1.67
C SER A 144 1.22 -2.55 -1.02
N GLY A 145 0.99 -3.15 0.16
CA GLY A 145 -0.20 -2.87 0.97
C GLY A 145 -1.53 -3.13 0.25
N LEU A 146 -2.56 -2.40 0.68
CA LEU A 146 -3.88 -2.42 0.06
C LEU A 146 -3.86 -1.97 -1.41
N GLU A 147 -2.96 -1.05 -1.77
CA GLU A 147 -2.79 -0.61 -3.16
C GLU A 147 -2.50 -1.78 -4.09
N LYS A 148 -1.60 -2.69 -3.69
CA LYS A 148 -1.27 -3.89 -4.46
C LYS A 148 -2.42 -4.90 -4.49
N ILE A 149 -3.02 -5.17 -3.32
CA ILE A 149 -4.06 -6.20 -3.21
C ILE A 149 -5.29 -5.84 -4.04
N PHE A 150 -5.73 -4.58 -3.97
CA PHE A 150 -6.91 -4.11 -4.67
C PHE A 150 -6.60 -3.44 -6.00
N ASP A 151 -5.34 -3.49 -6.47
CA ASP A 151 -4.90 -2.90 -7.73
C ASP A 151 -5.81 -3.22 -8.93
N PRO A 152 -6.29 -4.49 -9.11
CA PRO A 152 -7.18 -4.82 -10.22
C PRO A 152 -8.51 -4.04 -10.24
N TYR A 153 -8.99 -3.63 -9.08
CA TYR A 153 -10.22 -2.85 -8.92
C TYR A 153 -9.92 -1.35 -8.98
N LEU A 154 -8.91 -0.92 -8.22
CA LEU A 154 -8.51 0.48 -8.13
C LEU A 154 -8.15 1.06 -9.50
N LYS A 155 -7.44 0.30 -10.36
CA LYS A 155 -7.12 0.73 -11.73
C LYS A 155 -8.33 0.92 -12.63
N ARG A 156 -9.46 0.27 -12.35
CA ARG A 156 -10.72 0.46 -13.09
C ARG A 156 -11.54 1.64 -12.56
N GLY A 157 -11.02 2.37 -11.58
CA GLY A 157 -11.73 3.44 -10.90
C GLY A 157 -12.71 2.97 -9.84
N GLU A 158 -12.72 1.67 -9.53
CA GLU A 158 -13.58 1.11 -8.49
C GLU A 158 -12.99 1.41 -7.10
N SER A 159 -13.79 2.04 -6.25
CA SER A 159 -13.38 2.36 -4.88
C SER A 159 -13.60 1.18 -3.94
N ILE A 160 -12.75 1.05 -2.92
CA ILE A 160 -12.77 -0.06 -1.97
C ILE A 160 -13.16 0.48 -0.60
N LEU A 161 -14.23 -0.06 -0.04
CA LEU A 161 -14.68 0.21 1.31
C LEU A 161 -13.88 -0.65 2.29
N THR A 162 -13.19 -0.03 3.24
CA THR A 162 -12.47 -0.71 4.32
C THR A 162 -13.29 -0.68 5.62
N SER A 163 -12.89 -1.48 6.61
CA SER A 163 -13.47 -1.45 7.95
C SER A 163 -12.94 -0.33 8.83
N LEU A 164 -11.93 0.41 8.36
CA LEU A 164 -11.32 1.51 9.10
C LEU A 164 -12.37 2.59 9.37
N ASP A 165 -12.28 3.23 10.53
CA ASP A 165 -13.19 4.28 10.95
C ASP A 165 -12.39 5.58 11.10
N ILE A 166 -12.71 6.59 10.27
CA ILE A 166 -11.97 7.84 10.27
C ILE A 166 -12.06 8.59 11.60
N LYS A 167 -13.14 8.43 12.37
CA LYS A 167 -13.31 9.06 13.69
C LYS A 167 -12.34 8.45 14.68
N ILE A 168 -12.17 7.12 14.66
CA ILE A 168 -11.19 6.42 15.51
C ILE A 168 -9.76 6.76 15.06
N LEU A 169 -9.50 6.76 13.75
CA LEU A 169 -8.19 7.15 13.19
C LEU A 169 -7.78 8.57 13.59
N LYS A 170 -8.71 9.54 13.57
CA LYS A 170 -8.47 10.90 14.06
C LYS A 170 -8.05 10.91 15.53
N ARG A 171 -8.76 10.19 16.41
CA ARG A 171 -8.41 10.08 17.83
C ARG A 171 -7.01 9.49 18.01
N VAL A 172 -6.75 8.38 17.32
CA VAL A 172 -5.44 7.72 17.30
C VAL A 172 -4.34 8.68 16.83
N TYR A 173 -4.56 9.43 15.76
CA TYR A 173 -3.58 10.37 15.22
C TYR A 173 -3.27 11.51 16.20
N TYR A 174 -4.28 12.10 16.83
CA TYR A 174 -4.08 13.22 17.77
C TYR A 174 -3.42 12.81 19.09
N MET A 175 -3.33 11.51 19.39
CA MET A 175 -2.61 10.99 20.54
C MET A 175 -1.09 10.86 20.33
N ASN A 176 -0.55 11.34 19.21
CA ASN A 176 0.88 11.18 18.86
C ASN A 176 1.86 11.62 19.95
N LYS A 177 1.57 12.71 20.69
CA LYS A 177 2.42 13.15 21.82
C LYS A 177 2.54 12.09 22.92
N ASN A 178 1.48 11.32 23.16
CA ASN A 178 1.53 10.21 24.10
C ASN A 178 2.33 9.03 23.52
N TYR A 179 2.30 8.82 22.21
CA TYR A 179 3.08 7.75 21.58
C TYR A 179 4.57 7.98 21.70
N GLU A 180 5.03 9.20 21.50
CA GLU A 180 6.42 9.58 21.75
C GLU A 180 6.81 9.33 23.22
N LYS A 181 5.95 9.75 24.17
CA LYS A 181 6.19 9.58 25.60
C LYS A 181 6.28 8.11 26.03
N PHE A 182 5.51 7.22 25.42
CA PHE A 182 5.47 5.79 25.75
C PHE A 182 6.24 4.92 24.75
N SER A 183 7.05 5.55 23.88
CA SER A 183 7.80 4.88 22.81
C SER A 183 6.94 3.91 21.96
N ILE A 184 5.66 4.25 21.75
CA ILE A 184 4.73 3.51 20.91
C ILE A 184 5.07 3.77 19.45
N ARG A 185 5.35 2.69 18.72
CA ARG A 185 5.65 2.70 17.28
C ARG A 185 4.49 2.23 16.42
N GLY A 186 3.52 1.54 17.01
CA GLY A 186 2.33 1.07 16.31
C GLY A 186 1.12 0.86 17.22
N LEU A 187 -0.06 1.07 16.66
CA LEU A 187 -1.35 0.78 17.29
C LEU A 187 -2.30 0.20 16.25
N ALA A 188 -3.02 -0.85 16.61
CA ALA A 188 -4.12 -1.41 15.83
C ALA A 188 -5.30 -1.64 16.76
N VAL A 189 -6.50 -1.31 16.28
CA VAL A 189 -7.75 -1.41 17.03
C VAL A 189 -8.67 -2.33 16.26
N PHE A 190 -9.09 -3.43 16.88
CA PHE A 190 -9.96 -4.42 16.27
C PHE A 190 -11.28 -4.53 17.02
N LYS A 191 -12.36 -4.78 16.27
CA LYS A 191 -13.65 -5.16 16.83
C LYS A 191 -13.71 -6.68 16.99
N LEU A 192 -13.88 -7.16 18.21
CA LEU A 192 -13.86 -8.59 18.55
C LEU A 192 -15.06 -9.34 17.96
N SER A 193 -16.24 -8.74 17.96
CA SER A 193 -17.45 -9.35 17.42
C SER A 193 -17.41 -9.58 15.91
N THR A 194 -16.57 -8.85 15.15
CA THR A 194 -16.52 -8.93 13.67
C THR A 194 -15.16 -9.30 13.11
N GLY A 195 -14.07 -9.13 13.88
CA GLY A 195 -12.69 -9.26 13.40
C GLY A 195 -12.20 -8.03 12.64
N GLU A 196 -13.03 -7.00 12.48
CA GLU A 196 -12.72 -5.80 11.71
C GLU A 196 -11.60 -4.96 12.34
N LEU A 197 -10.61 -4.56 11.53
CA LEU A 197 -9.63 -3.54 11.85
C LEU A 197 -10.28 -2.15 11.73
N LEU A 198 -10.48 -1.49 12.87
CA LEU A 198 -11.12 -0.18 12.97
C LEU A 198 -10.13 0.97 12.85
N ALA A 199 -8.90 0.80 13.33
CA ALA A 199 -7.85 1.80 13.22
C ALA A 199 -6.48 1.16 13.19
N TYR A 200 -5.57 1.82 12.48
CA TYR A 200 -4.17 1.42 12.38
C TYR A 200 -3.27 2.66 12.40
N TYR A 201 -2.12 2.52 13.05
CA TYR A 201 -1.08 3.51 13.11
C TYR A 201 0.29 2.82 13.15
N SER A 202 1.25 3.41 12.46
CA SER A 202 2.65 3.00 12.43
C SER A 202 3.56 4.21 12.23
N GLN A 203 4.64 4.31 13.00
CA GLN A 203 5.71 5.30 12.77
C GLN A 203 6.77 4.79 11.79
N GLY A 204 6.84 3.49 11.53
CA GLY A 204 7.82 2.88 10.61
C GLY A 204 7.27 2.70 9.20
N GLY A 205 8.14 2.49 8.22
CA GLY A 205 7.78 2.27 6.81
C GLY A 205 7.26 0.87 6.47
N ARG A 206 7.08 -0.02 7.45
CA ARG A 206 6.61 -1.40 7.23
C ARG A 206 5.38 -1.70 8.09
N ASN A 207 4.51 -2.57 7.59
CA ASN A 207 3.35 -3.05 8.33
C ASN A 207 3.80 -3.93 9.51
N TRP A 208 3.69 -3.41 10.74
CA TRP A 208 4.17 -4.12 11.93
C TRP A 208 3.30 -5.34 12.27
N LEU A 209 2.06 -5.40 11.81
CA LEU A 209 1.17 -6.55 12.00
C LEU A 209 1.69 -7.84 11.33
N GLU A 210 2.51 -7.68 10.29
CA GLU A 210 3.12 -8.79 9.53
C GLU A 210 4.58 -9.04 9.92
N LYS A 211 5.11 -8.28 10.89
CA LYS A 211 6.49 -8.46 11.37
C LYS A 211 6.62 -9.85 11.97
N ARG A 212 7.62 -10.61 11.49
CA ARG A 212 7.96 -11.93 12.04
C ARG A 212 8.67 -11.76 13.38
N ILE A 213 8.20 -12.49 14.38
CA ILE A 213 8.73 -12.50 15.74
C ILE A 213 9.00 -13.95 16.15
N ALA A 214 10.16 -14.19 16.75
CA ALA A 214 10.52 -15.50 17.28
C ALA A 214 10.12 -15.59 18.75
N LEU A 215 9.26 -16.54 19.09
CA LEU A 215 8.82 -16.82 20.45
C LEU A 215 9.17 -18.25 20.86
N SER A 216 9.29 -18.50 22.16
CA SER A 216 9.29 -19.86 22.67
C SER A 216 7.92 -20.48 22.40
N THR A 217 7.90 -21.74 21.97
CA THR A 217 6.66 -22.55 21.87
C THR A 217 5.88 -22.61 23.19
N ARG A 218 6.55 -22.37 24.34
CA ARG A 218 5.90 -22.29 25.66
C ARG A 218 5.16 -20.98 25.90
N ASP A 219 5.60 -19.89 25.27
CA ASP A 219 5.07 -18.53 25.47
C ASP A 219 3.84 -18.27 24.58
N PHE A 220 3.62 -19.10 23.56
CA PHE A 220 2.47 -19.04 22.68
C PHE A 220 1.83 -20.42 22.50
N GLN A 221 0.92 -20.77 23.40
CA GLN A 221 0.24 -22.09 23.45
C GLN A 221 -1.08 -22.12 22.67
N SER A 222 -1.20 -21.31 21.62
CA SER A 222 -2.42 -21.21 20.82
C SER A 222 -2.53 -22.34 19.79
N LYS A 223 -3.77 -22.68 19.41
CA LYS A 223 -4.08 -23.62 18.30
C LYS A 223 -4.06 -22.94 16.92
N VAL A 224 -3.68 -21.67 16.84
CA VAL A 224 -3.59 -20.94 15.57
C VAL A 224 -2.36 -21.40 14.81
N ASP A 225 -2.56 -22.03 13.66
CA ASP A 225 -1.52 -22.51 12.74
C ASP A 225 -1.26 -21.52 11.59
N LYS A 226 -2.30 -20.78 11.18
CA LYS A 226 -2.31 -19.89 10.04
C LYS A 226 -3.25 -18.72 10.25
N VAL A 227 -2.84 -17.54 9.82
CA VAL A 227 -3.70 -16.37 9.64
C VAL A 227 -3.95 -16.16 8.15
N THR A 228 -5.20 -15.91 7.78
CA THR A 228 -5.56 -15.49 6.43
C THR A 228 -6.31 -14.17 6.53
N TRP A 229 -5.84 -13.16 5.82
CA TRP A 229 -6.47 -11.85 5.72
C TRP A 229 -6.19 -11.24 4.35
N GLU A 230 -6.66 -10.03 4.08
CA GLU A 230 -6.63 -9.45 2.72
C GLU A 230 -5.20 -9.24 2.18
N LEU A 231 -4.22 -8.97 3.04
CA LEU A 231 -2.82 -8.76 2.64
C LEU A 231 -2.06 -10.07 2.41
N GLY A 232 -2.68 -11.22 2.69
CA GLY A 232 -2.15 -12.53 2.34
C GLY A 232 -2.36 -13.56 3.43
N SER A 233 -1.54 -14.60 3.40
CA SER A 233 -1.61 -15.65 4.40
C SER A 233 -0.26 -15.91 5.05
N LEU A 234 -0.31 -15.98 6.38
CA LEU A 234 0.85 -16.09 7.24
C LEU A 234 0.71 -17.40 8.02
N ALA A 235 1.54 -18.39 7.70
CA ALA A 235 1.65 -19.62 8.49
C ALA A 235 2.73 -19.46 9.57
N ILE A 236 2.59 -20.17 10.68
CA ILE A 236 3.65 -20.34 11.68
C ILE A 236 4.79 -21.15 11.08
N LYS A 237 6.03 -20.79 11.40
CA LYS A 237 7.20 -21.66 11.16
C LYS A 237 7.74 -22.14 12.50
N GLU A 238 7.80 -23.45 12.69
CA GLU A 238 8.33 -24.04 13.92
C GLU A 238 9.75 -24.56 13.69
N ASP A 239 10.65 -24.26 14.63
CA ASP A 239 11.97 -24.85 14.72
C ASP A 239 12.25 -25.22 16.18
N ARG A 240 12.18 -26.53 16.45
CA ARG A 240 12.42 -27.13 17.78
C ARG A 240 11.60 -26.46 18.88
N ALA A 241 12.26 -25.65 19.72
CA ALA A 241 11.65 -24.98 20.87
C ALA A 241 11.12 -23.58 20.55
N THR A 242 11.36 -23.09 19.34
CA THR A 242 11.00 -21.75 18.89
C THR A 242 9.99 -21.78 17.75
N MET A 243 9.17 -20.74 17.66
CA MET A 243 8.25 -20.52 16.55
C MET A 243 8.34 -19.08 16.04
N GLU A 244 8.28 -18.90 14.73
CA GLU A 244 8.16 -17.61 14.08
C GLU A 244 6.70 -17.31 13.77
N ILE A 245 6.13 -16.36 14.50
CA ILE A 245 4.76 -15.89 14.33
C ILE A 245 4.74 -14.41 13.92
N THR A 246 3.55 -13.83 13.80
CA THR A 246 3.37 -12.37 13.62
C THR A 246 2.35 -11.87 14.65
N PRO A 247 2.27 -10.56 14.92
CA PRO A 247 1.23 -10.00 15.79
C PRO A 247 -0.19 -10.40 15.39
N LEU A 248 -0.47 -10.60 14.09
CA LEU A 248 -1.76 -11.11 13.63
C LEU A 248 -2.10 -12.52 14.15
N HIS A 249 -1.10 -13.38 14.39
CA HIS A 249 -1.35 -14.70 15.00
C HIS A 249 -1.84 -14.56 16.44
N ILE A 250 -1.24 -13.62 17.18
CA ILE A 250 -1.65 -13.29 18.55
C ILE A 250 -3.05 -12.69 18.55
N ILE A 251 -3.33 -11.73 17.66
CA ILE A 251 -4.66 -11.12 17.50
C ILE A 251 -5.71 -12.19 17.19
N LYS A 252 -5.45 -13.08 16.22
CA LYS A 252 -6.34 -14.19 15.88
C LYS A 252 -6.58 -15.12 17.07
N ALA A 253 -5.53 -15.43 17.84
CA ALA A 253 -5.65 -16.27 19.04
C ALA A 253 -6.55 -15.62 20.09
N LEU A 254 -6.33 -14.33 20.40
CA LEU A 254 -7.12 -13.57 21.36
C LEU A 254 -8.58 -13.41 20.91
N MET A 255 -8.82 -13.12 19.62
CA MET A 255 -10.16 -13.08 19.04
C MET A 255 -10.87 -14.43 19.16
N THR A 256 -10.15 -15.52 18.86
CA THR A 256 -10.69 -16.88 18.94
C THR A 256 -11.04 -17.26 20.38
N GLU A 257 -10.19 -16.91 21.34
CA GLU A 257 -10.48 -17.10 22.77
C GLU A 257 -11.71 -16.27 23.19
N ALA A 258 -11.79 -15.00 22.77
CA ALA A 258 -12.89 -14.12 23.12
C ALA A 258 -14.23 -14.65 22.59
N CYS A 259 -14.25 -15.15 21.35
CA CYS A 259 -15.43 -15.65 20.67
C CYS A 259 -15.78 -17.11 20.99
N GLY A 260 -14.88 -17.89 21.59
CA GLY A 260 -15.04 -19.34 21.77
C GLY A 260 -15.04 -20.14 20.46
N LYS A 261 -14.73 -19.50 19.32
CA LYS A 261 -14.64 -20.13 18.00
C LYS A 261 -13.64 -19.37 17.12
N PRO A 262 -13.06 -20.01 16.09
CA PRO A 262 -12.09 -19.35 15.21
C PRO A 262 -12.67 -18.07 14.58
N LEU A 263 -11.93 -16.98 14.68
CA LEU A 263 -12.24 -15.71 14.02
C LEU A 263 -10.97 -15.14 13.39
N ASP A 264 -11.04 -14.83 12.09
CA ASP A 264 -9.94 -14.17 11.37
C ASP A 264 -10.07 -12.64 11.42
N PRO A 265 -8.95 -11.92 11.61
CA PRO A 265 -8.94 -10.46 11.45
C PRO A 265 -9.17 -10.09 9.98
N THR A 266 -9.79 -8.94 9.73
CA THR A 266 -10.09 -8.45 8.37
C THR A 266 -10.01 -6.93 8.32
N ILE A 267 -9.63 -6.39 7.16
CA ILE A 267 -9.72 -4.94 6.87
C ILE A 267 -10.97 -4.58 6.04
N LEU A 268 -11.81 -5.56 5.73
CA LEU A 268 -13.04 -5.36 5.00
C LEU A 268 -14.23 -5.33 5.94
N PRO A 269 -15.24 -4.48 5.66
CA PRO A 269 -16.41 -4.41 6.50
C PRO A 269 -17.19 -5.73 6.47
N LYS A 270 -17.67 -6.16 7.64
CA LYS A 270 -18.49 -7.36 7.82
C LYS A 270 -19.93 -6.96 8.16
N LYS A 271 -20.89 -7.70 7.60
CA LYS A 271 -22.30 -7.56 7.96
C LYS A 271 -22.61 -8.46 9.14
N GLY A 272 -23.12 -7.84 10.22
CA GLY A 272 -23.51 -8.55 11.44
C GLY A 272 -22.33 -8.97 12.31
N GLU A 273 -22.64 -9.47 13.50
CA GLU A 273 -21.67 -9.98 14.45
C GLU A 273 -21.34 -11.44 14.12
N ALA A 274 -20.05 -11.74 14.03
CA ALA A 274 -19.57 -13.11 13.93
C ALA A 274 -19.71 -13.85 15.26
N CYS A 275 -19.57 -13.16 16.40
CA CYS A 275 -19.71 -13.72 17.73
C CYS A 275 -20.12 -12.65 18.75
N ILE A 276 -20.59 -13.10 19.92
CA ILE A 276 -20.67 -12.27 21.13
C ILE A 276 -19.41 -12.58 21.96
N PRO A 277 -18.46 -11.64 22.11
CA PRO A 277 -17.25 -11.91 22.88
C PRO A 277 -17.55 -12.12 24.36
N SER A 278 -16.95 -13.12 24.99
CA SER A 278 -16.99 -13.34 26.45
C SER A 278 -16.55 -12.09 27.22
N GLU A 279 -16.88 -11.87 28.48
CA GLU A 279 -16.44 -10.66 29.22
C GLU A 279 -15.05 -10.77 29.85
N LYS A 280 -14.33 -11.87 29.59
CA LYS A 280 -13.02 -12.14 30.20
C LYS A 280 -12.02 -11.03 29.87
N GLU A 281 -11.35 -10.52 30.90
CA GLU A 281 -10.23 -9.58 30.72
C GLU A 281 -9.12 -10.23 29.90
N MET A 282 -8.53 -9.44 29.01
CA MET A 282 -7.40 -9.84 28.17
C MET A 282 -6.28 -8.83 28.35
N ASP A 283 -5.13 -9.33 28.75
CA ASP A 283 -3.91 -8.58 28.95
C ASP A 283 -2.73 -9.50 28.63
N ALA A 284 -2.04 -9.23 27.53
CA ALA A 284 -0.89 -10.02 27.10
C ALA A 284 0.26 -9.08 26.70
N LEU A 285 1.41 -9.26 27.35
CA LEU A 285 2.63 -8.53 27.06
C LEU A 285 3.69 -9.52 26.57
N TYR A 286 4.20 -9.29 25.37
CA TYR A 286 5.31 -10.04 24.79
C TYR A 286 6.53 -9.14 24.71
N LEU A 287 7.62 -9.56 25.34
CA LEU A 287 8.93 -8.91 25.27
C LEU A 287 9.77 -9.71 24.28
N LEU A 288 10.24 -9.07 23.21
CA LEU A 288 11.08 -9.75 22.22
C LEU A 288 12.53 -9.86 22.72
N LYS A 289 13.22 -10.93 22.31
CA LYS A 289 14.64 -11.15 22.66
C LYS A 289 15.48 -9.96 22.18
N ASP A 290 16.36 -9.51 23.06
CA ASP A 290 17.18 -8.26 23.06
C ASP A 290 16.60 -7.06 23.82
N LEU A 291 15.43 -7.19 24.47
CA LEU A 291 14.83 -6.19 25.39
C LEU A 291 14.51 -4.82 24.78
N GLU A 292 14.62 -4.64 23.47
CA GLU A 292 14.35 -3.35 22.84
C GLU A 292 12.92 -3.22 22.31
N GLU A 293 12.17 -4.31 22.12
CA GLU A 293 10.83 -4.25 21.51
C GLU A 293 9.79 -5.02 22.31
N TRP A 294 8.55 -4.52 22.25
CA TRP A 294 7.43 -5.10 22.97
C TRP A 294 6.14 -5.04 22.16
N PHE A 295 5.28 -6.02 22.41
CA PHE A 295 3.88 -6.03 21.97
C PHE A 295 2.96 -6.14 23.17
N TYR A 296 1.96 -5.28 23.21
CA TYR A 296 0.96 -5.28 24.27
C TYR A 296 -0.44 -5.39 23.69
N PHE A 297 -1.21 -6.34 24.19
CA PHE A 297 -2.58 -6.58 23.77
C PHE A 297 -3.49 -6.41 24.98
N THR A 298 -4.51 -5.57 24.84
CA THR A 298 -5.52 -5.39 25.88
C THR A 298 -6.88 -5.12 25.30
N ARG A 299 -7.91 -5.25 26.13
CA ARG A 299 -9.29 -5.19 25.69
C ARG A 299 -10.10 -4.22 26.55
N LYS A 300 -11.08 -3.56 25.92
CA LYS A 300 -12.15 -2.79 26.57
C LYS A 300 -13.48 -3.05 25.83
N GLY A 301 -14.41 -3.75 26.49
CA GLY A 301 -15.69 -4.12 25.87
C GLY A 301 -15.51 -5.01 24.63
N ASP A 302 -16.06 -4.61 23.50
CA ASP A 302 -15.93 -5.32 22.21
C ASP A 302 -14.65 -4.96 21.43
N ILE A 303 -13.75 -4.16 22.01
CA ILE A 303 -12.57 -3.66 21.31
C ILE A 303 -11.30 -4.29 21.85
N LEU A 304 -10.48 -4.83 20.94
CA LEU A 304 -9.12 -5.28 21.17
C LEU A 304 -8.13 -4.23 20.67
N TYR A 305 -7.23 -3.80 21.53
CA TYR A 305 -6.14 -2.88 21.24
C TYR A 305 -4.84 -3.66 21.20
N ALA A 306 -4.09 -3.50 20.12
CA ALA A 306 -2.78 -4.08 19.93
C ALA A 306 -1.76 -2.94 19.77
N PHE A 307 -0.81 -2.87 20.68
CA PHE A 307 0.26 -1.87 20.70
C PHE A 307 1.59 -2.54 20.35
N TYR A 308 2.43 -1.79 19.65
CA TYR A 308 3.80 -2.13 19.35
C TYR A 308 4.68 -0.95 19.73
N GLY A 309 5.82 -1.21 20.36
CA GLY A 309 6.76 -0.17 20.69
C GLY A 309 8.16 -0.70 20.94
N ASN A 310 9.07 0.23 21.22
CA ASN A 310 10.41 -0.08 21.65
C ASN A 310 10.73 0.57 23.00
N PHE A 311 11.68 0.02 23.74
CA PHE A 311 12.24 0.70 24.90
C PHE A 311 13.30 1.68 24.40
N SER A 312 13.16 2.96 24.71
CA SER A 312 14.20 3.95 24.44
C SER A 312 15.35 3.76 25.43
N LEU A 313 16.60 3.67 24.93
CA LEU A 313 17.83 3.54 25.73
C LEU A 313 18.01 4.64 26.80
N ASN A 314 17.26 5.73 26.72
CA ASN A 314 17.32 6.86 27.66
C ASN A 314 16.27 6.82 28.78
N GLU A 315 15.33 5.87 28.76
CA GLU A 315 14.23 5.82 29.73
C GLU A 315 14.49 4.75 30.80
N LYS A 316 15.24 5.12 31.84
CA LYS A 316 15.63 4.25 32.97
C LYS A 316 14.46 3.74 33.86
N GLU A 317 13.19 4.00 33.51
CA GLU A 317 12.05 3.81 34.42
C GLU A 317 10.88 2.98 33.88
N TYR A 318 10.99 2.31 32.73
CA TYR A 318 9.89 1.44 32.27
C TYR A 318 10.03 0.00 32.77
N THR A 319 9.29 -0.33 33.83
CA THR A 319 8.97 -1.72 34.16
C THR A 319 7.80 -2.22 33.30
N PRO A 320 7.68 -3.53 33.04
CA PRO A 320 6.52 -4.12 32.37
C PRO A 320 5.17 -3.67 32.97
N GLU A 321 5.05 -3.64 34.29
CA GLU A 321 3.84 -3.17 34.99
C GLU A 321 3.53 -1.69 34.73
N THR A 322 4.54 -0.82 34.79
CA THR A 322 4.35 0.61 34.50
C THR A 322 3.91 0.83 33.05
N LEU A 323 4.49 0.10 32.10
CA LEU A 323 4.07 0.11 30.70
C LEU A 323 2.60 -0.31 30.57
N LYS A 324 2.20 -1.45 31.14
CA LYS A 324 0.81 -1.93 31.10
C LYS A 324 -0.16 -0.89 31.66
N ASN A 325 0.14 -0.29 32.81
CA ASN A 325 -0.71 0.72 33.43
C ASN A 325 -0.87 1.97 32.55
N ASN A 326 0.22 2.43 31.95
CA ASN A 326 0.19 3.57 31.02
C ASN A 326 -0.62 3.26 29.76
N LEU A 327 -0.46 2.07 29.18
CA LEU A 327 -1.22 1.67 27.99
C LEU A 327 -2.72 1.48 28.30
N LYS A 328 -3.06 0.91 29.47
CA LYS A 328 -4.46 0.87 29.94
C LYS A 328 -5.05 2.26 30.12
N TYR A 329 -4.27 3.22 30.62
CA TYR A 329 -4.71 4.61 30.71
C TYR A 329 -5.00 5.19 29.31
N LEU A 330 -4.17 4.92 28.31
CA LEU A 330 -4.46 5.35 26.92
C LEU A 330 -5.75 4.74 26.38
N VAL A 331 -5.98 3.45 26.60
CA VAL A 331 -7.20 2.75 26.18
C VAL A 331 -8.47 3.33 26.83
N ARG A 332 -8.37 3.88 28.05
CA ARG A 332 -9.51 4.58 28.67
C ARG A 332 -9.88 5.88 27.95
N ASN A 333 -8.89 6.54 27.32
CA ASN A 333 -9.03 7.81 26.63
C ASN A 333 -9.26 7.67 25.11
N LEU A 334 -9.16 6.45 24.56
CA LEU A 334 -9.60 6.07 23.22
C LEU A 334 -11.09 5.70 23.24
#